data_AF-A0A812MGB1-F1
#
_entry.id   AF-A0A812MGB1-F1
#
_cell.length_a   1.000
_cell.length_b   1.000
_cell.length_c   1.000
_cell.angle_alpha   90.00
_cell.angle_beta   90.00
_cell.angle_gamma   90.00
#
_symmetry.space_group_name_H-M   'P 1'
#
loop_
_entity.id
_entity.type
_entity.pdbx_description
1 polymer ?
#
loop_
_entity_poly.entity_id
_entity_poly.type
_entity_poly.pdbx_seq_one_letter_code
_entity_poly.pdbx_strand_id
1 'polypeptide(L)'
;DPELEYAFYRFPVRNEIPSTESFESWTRRFEMPDIEWDDASHPMHWRKLGGVLLRHFSLSPTLEEIRLPSGAYFVVVQARDSTHAVSTAFAAAPWVSELDIEESGLLNLLDAAQSSNDADSMINTVGAVASSPSAAE
;
A
#
# COMPACT_ATOMS: atom_id res chain seq x y z
N ASP A 1 24.96 10.03 12.77
CA ASP A 1 23.49 9.99 12.72
C ASP A 1 23.00 8.59 12.96
N PRO A 2 21.92 8.39 13.74
CA PRO A 2 21.32 7.07 13.88
C PRO A 2 20.83 6.59 12.52
N GLU A 3 21.21 5.37 12.17
CA GLU A 3 20.76 4.72 10.95
C GLU A 3 19.30 4.30 11.13
N LEU A 4 18.43 4.78 10.22
CA LEU A 4 17.00 4.50 10.25
C LEU A 4 16.65 3.49 9.17
N GLU A 5 15.81 2.52 9.54
CA GLU A 5 15.18 1.60 8.61
C GLU A 5 13.71 1.99 8.41
N TYR A 6 13.20 1.80 7.20
CA TYR A 6 11.85 2.19 6.81
C TYR A 6 11.07 0.99 6.29
N ALA A 7 9.86 0.79 6.81
CA ALA A 7 8.87 -0.13 6.27
C ALA A 7 7.67 0.66 5.75
N PHE A 8 7.09 0.19 4.64
CA PHE A 8 6.00 0.86 3.95
C PHE A 8 4.79 -0.05 3.87
N TYR A 9 3.61 0.52 4.12
CA TYR A 9 2.35 -0.19 4.12
C TYR A 9 1.32 0.62 3.34
N ARG A 10 0.40 -0.04 2.65
CA ARG A 10 -0.83 0.58 2.15
C ARG A 10 -2.03 0.07 2.92
N PHE A 11 -3.03 0.91 3.03
CA PHE A 11 -4.32 0.56 3.61
C PHE A 11 -5.44 1.06 2.69
N PRO A 12 -6.48 0.24 2.45
CA PRO A 12 -7.63 0.68 1.70
C PRO A 12 -8.42 1.71 2.51
N VAL A 13 -8.94 2.73 1.83
CA VAL A 13 -9.90 3.66 2.42
C VAL A 13 -11.26 2.96 2.46
N ARG A 14 -11.66 2.50 3.65
CA ARG A 14 -12.91 1.72 3.84
C ARG A 14 -14.17 2.56 3.93
N ASN A 15 -14.05 3.81 4.33
CA ASN A 15 -15.17 4.74 4.31
C ASN A 15 -15.31 5.23 2.88
N GLU A 16 -16.45 4.98 2.24
CA GLU A 16 -16.77 5.54 0.93
C GLU A 16 -16.39 7.02 0.94
N ILE A 17 -15.50 7.44 0.02
CA ILE A 17 -15.34 8.86 -0.27
C ILE A 17 -16.76 9.33 -0.56
N PRO A 18 -17.33 10.26 0.24
CA PRO A 18 -18.70 10.67 0.04
C PRO A 18 -18.87 11.04 -1.42
N SER A 19 -19.88 10.50 -2.11
CA SER A 19 -20.05 10.69 -3.56
C SER A 19 -20.17 12.16 -3.97
N THR A 20 -20.42 13.04 -3.01
CA THR A 20 -20.51 14.49 -3.16
C THR A 20 -19.17 15.23 -2.94
N GLU A 21 -18.11 14.57 -2.48
CA GLU A 21 -16.80 15.17 -2.21
C GLU A 21 -15.77 14.79 -3.26
N SER A 22 -14.93 15.76 -3.65
CA SER A 22 -13.73 15.45 -4.43
C SER A 22 -12.71 14.73 -3.55
N PHE A 23 -11.94 13.83 -4.16
CA PHE A 23 -10.85 13.13 -3.48
C PHE A 23 -9.90 14.11 -2.75
N GLU A 24 -9.57 15.23 -3.39
CA GLU A 24 -8.73 16.29 -2.81
C GLU A 24 -9.32 16.94 -1.55
N SER A 25 -10.64 17.05 -1.47
CA SER A 25 -11.32 17.61 -0.29
C SER A 25 -11.39 16.61 0.86
N TRP A 26 -11.43 15.32 0.51
CA TRP A 26 -11.40 14.21 1.46
C TRP A 26 -10.01 14.05 2.08
N THR A 27 -8.93 14.08 1.27
CA THR A 27 -7.56 13.91 1.78
C THR A 27 -7.15 14.97 2.80
N ARG A 28 -7.68 16.19 2.69
CA ARG A 28 -7.43 17.29 3.66
C ARG A 28 -8.03 17.05 5.04
N ARG A 29 -9.03 16.19 5.15
CA ARG A 29 -9.75 15.87 6.39
C ARG A 29 -9.51 14.43 6.85
N PHE A 30 -8.69 13.68 6.12
CA PHE A 30 -8.39 12.31 6.45
C PHE A 30 -7.54 12.26 7.73
N GLU A 31 -8.12 11.69 8.78
CA GLU A 31 -7.41 11.35 10.00
C GLU A 31 -6.99 9.88 9.93
N MET A 32 -5.74 9.59 10.28
CA MET A 32 -5.28 8.21 10.33
C MET A 32 -6.06 7.46 11.41
N PRO A 33 -6.63 6.28 11.09
CA PRO A 33 -7.22 5.45 12.11
C PRO A 33 -6.15 4.97 13.10
N ASP A 34 -6.55 4.62 14.33
CA ASP A 34 -5.64 3.93 15.23
C ASP A 34 -5.25 2.58 14.62
N ILE A 35 -3.94 2.31 14.56
CA ILE A 35 -3.39 1.07 14.01
C ILE A 35 -2.61 0.36 15.11
N GLU A 36 -3.02 -0.87 15.40
CA GLU A 36 -2.26 -1.79 16.24
C GLU A 36 -1.30 -2.60 15.36
N TRP A 37 -0.01 -2.60 15.68
CA TRP A 37 1.03 -3.19 14.84
C TRP A 37 1.46 -4.57 15.30
N ASP A 38 1.40 -4.83 16.61
CA ASP A 38 2.06 -5.96 17.25
C ASP A 38 1.05 -7.02 17.69
N ASP A 39 -0.09 -6.61 18.27
CA ASP A 39 -1.11 -7.55 18.75
C ASP A 39 -2.07 -7.99 17.64
N ALA A 40 -1.78 -9.15 17.04
CA ALA A 40 -2.63 -9.77 16.03
C ALA A 40 -4.06 -10.09 16.52
N SER A 41 -4.28 -10.22 17.83
CA SER A 41 -5.60 -10.46 18.42
C SER A 41 -6.45 -9.19 18.50
N HIS A 42 -5.82 -8.02 18.52
CA HIS A 42 -6.50 -6.72 18.60
C HIS A 42 -7.39 -6.46 17.36
N PRO A 43 -8.59 -5.88 17.50
CA PRO A 43 -9.48 -5.61 16.36
C PRO A 43 -8.88 -4.64 15.33
N MET A 44 -8.09 -3.67 15.79
CA MET A 44 -7.43 -2.67 14.96
C MET A 44 -6.05 -3.10 14.46
N HIS A 45 -5.73 -4.40 14.55
CA HIS A 45 -4.46 -4.90 14.02
C HIS A 45 -4.35 -4.59 12.52
N TRP A 46 -3.20 -4.09 12.06
CA TRP A 46 -3.01 -3.57 10.70
C TRP A 46 -3.53 -4.49 9.60
N ARG A 47 -3.30 -5.82 9.71
CA ARG A 47 -3.83 -6.81 8.75
C ARG A 47 -5.36 -6.86 8.72
N LYS A 48 -6.03 -6.72 9.87
CA LYS A 48 -7.50 -6.71 9.97
C LYS A 48 -8.10 -5.44 9.40
N LEU A 49 -7.34 -4.34 9.43
CA LEU A 49 -7.66 -3.10 8.73
C LEU A 49 -7.42 -3.17 7.21
N GLY A 50 -6.92 -4.30 6.70
CA GLY A 50 -6.61 -4.50 5.28
C GLY A 50 -5.27 -3.91 4.89
N GLY A 51 -4.40 -3.63 5.87
CA GLY A 51 -3.03 -3.22 5.62
C GLY A 51 -2.28 -4.28 4.84
N VAL A 52 -1.54 -3.84 3.82
CA VAL A 52 -0.67 -4.68 2.99
C VAL A 52 0.74 -4.10 3.07
N LEU A 53 1.72 -4.97 3.34
CA LEU A 53 3.12 -4.58 3.31
C LEU A 53 3.52 -4.29 1.86
N LEU A 54 4.13 -3.13 1.66
CA LEU A 54 4.67 -2.70 0.37
C LEU A 54 6.17 -2.95 0.31
N ARG A 55 6.85 -2.78 1.44
CA ARG A 55 8.27 -3.07 1.61
C ARG A 55 8.57 -3.27 3.08
N HIS A 56 9.33 -4.31 3.39
CA HIS A 56 9.87 -4.54 4.73
C HIS A 56 10.91 -3.47 5.14
N PHE A 57 11.27 -3.42 6.43
CA PHE A 57 12.32 -2.53 6.94
C PHE A 57 13.60 -2.60 6.10
N SER A 58 13.98 -1.45 5.54
CA SER A 58 15.17 -1.27 4.71
C SER A 58 15.78 0.11 4.93
N LEU A 59 17.07 0.28 4.63
CA LEU A 59 17.76 1.58 4.75
C LEU A 59 17.27 2.64 3.73
N SER A 60 16.47 2.24 2.75
CA SER A 60 15.97 3.14 1.71
C SER A 60 14.76 3.91 2.24
N PRO A 61 14.82 5.26 2.29
CA PRO A 61 13.71 6.10 2.72
C PRO A 61 12.67 6.32 1.61
N THR A 62 12.89 5.78 0.42
CA THR A 62 12.01 5.96 -0.75
C THR A 62 11.43 4.64 -1.18
N LEU A 63 10.24 4.72 -1.78
CA LEU A 63 9.52 3.59 -2.29
C LEU A 63 9.22 3.87 -3.76
N GLU A 64 9.75 3.02 -4.63
CA GLU A 64 9.75 3.22 -6.07
C GLU A 64 9.06 2.03 -6.76
N GLU A 65 8.48 2.29 -7.93
CA GLU A 65 7.92 1.28 -8.84
C GLU A 65 6.84 0.35 -8.25
N ILE A 66 6.07 0.85 -7.28
CA ILE A 66 4.96 0.06 -6.73
C ILE A 66 3.77 0.06 -7.66
N ARG A 67 3.23 -1.14 -7.85
CA ARG A 67 1.95 -1.37 -8.50
C ARG A 67 0.87 -1.51 -7.43
N LEU A 68 -0.15 -0.67 -7.51
CA LEU A 68 -1.27 -0.68 -6.59
C LEU A 68 -2.53 -1.13 -7.34
N PRO A 69 -3.45 -1.88 -6.69
CA PRO A 69 -4.78 -2.08 -7.23
C PRO A 69 -5.53 -0.77 -7.36
N SER A 70 -6.51 -0.72 -8.26
CA SER A 70 -7.39 0.44 -8.36
C SER A 70 -8.09 0.73 -7.03
N GLY A 71 -8.38 2.01 -6.78
CA GLY A 71 -9.09 2.47 -5.59
C GLY A 71 -8.36 3.56 -4.80
N ALA A 72 -8.91 3.86 -3.61
CA ALA A 72 -8.37 4.84 -2.69
C ALA A 72 -7.58 4.17 -1.56
N TYR A 73 -6.40 4.73 -1.28
CA TYR A 73 -5.49 4.24 -0.26
C TYR A 73 -4.93 5.36 0.58
N PHE A 74 -4.45 5.01 1.76
CA PHE A 74 -3.43 5.78 2.45
C PHE A 74 -2.20 4.90 2.66
N VAL A 75 -1.04 5.53 2.63
CA VAL A 75 0.25 4.89 2.85
C VAL A 75 0.72 5.25 4.25
N VAL A 76 1.26 4.26 4.93
CA VAL A 76 1.89 4.44 6.23
C VAL A 76 3.36 4.04 6.11
N VAL A 77 4.22 4.86 6.68
CA VAL A 77 5.66 4.61 6.79
C VAL A 77 5.99 4.43 8.25
N GLN A 78 6.62 3.31 8.59
CA GLN A 78 7.25 3.11 9.89
C GLN A 78 8.74 3.34 9.75
N ALA A 79 9.30 4.23 10.57
CA ALA A 79 10.75 4.40 10.69
C ALA A 79 11.20 3.79 12.02
N ARG A 80 12.25 2.97 11.99
CA ARG A 80 12.82 2.27 13.14
C ARG A 80 14.28 2.64 13.30
N ASP A 81 14.68 2.97 14.53
CA ASP A 81 16.09 3.22 14.86
C ASP A 81 16.84 1.96 15.33
N SER A 82 18.13 2.10 15.60
CA SER A 82 19.00 1.02 16.08
C SER A 82 18.65 0.50 17.49
N THR A 83 17.81 1.21 18.24
CA THR A 83 17.26 0.78 19.53
C THR A 83 15.90 0.10 19.38
N HIS A 84 15.44 -0.10 18.14
CA HIS A 84 14.12 -0.59 17.77
C HIS A 84 12.96 0.33 18.16
N ALA A 85 13.22 1.61 18.45
CA ALA A 85 12.14 2.58 18.62
C ALA A 85 11.48 2.83 17.26
N VAL A 86 10.14 2.74 17.22
CA VAL A 86 9.36 2.90 15.99
C VAL A 86 8.60 4.21 16.04
N SER A 87 8.66 4.96 14.94
CA SER A 87 7.81 6.11 14.67
C SER A 87 6.98 5.83 13.42
N THR A 88 5.83 6.50 13.30
CA THR A 88 4.90 6.26 12.19
C THR A 88 4.47 7.58 11.58
N ALA A 89 4.45 7.65 10.26
CA ALA A 89 3.90 8.75 9.49
C ALA A 89 2.95 8.20 8.43
N PHE A 90 1.99 9.00 7.99
CA PHE A 90 1.03 8.59 6.98
C PHE A 90 0.73 9.69 5.99
N ALA A 91 0.26 9.31 4.81
CA ALA A 91 -0.25 10.21 3.80
C ALA A 91 -1.38 9.52 3.03
N ALA A 92 -2.42 10.27 2.69
CA ALA A 92 -3.39 9.80 1.71
C ALA A 92 -2.70 9.72 0.34
N ALA A 93 -2.81 8.57 -0.32
CA ALA A 93 -2.29 8.38 -1.67
C ALA A 93 -3.28 8.95 -2.68
N PRO A 94 -2.85 9.36 -3.88
CA PRO A 94 -3.78 9.67 -4.97
C PRO A 94 -4.72 8.51 -5.27
N TRP A 95 -5.88 8.81 -5.86
CA TRP A 95 -6.75 7.77 -6.41
C TRP A 95 -5.99 6.95 -7.45
N VAL A 96 -5.95 5.63 -7.27
CA VAL A 96 -5.32 4.71 -8.21
C VAL A 96 -6.37 4.29 -9.22
N SER A 97 -6.17 4.68 -10.48
CA SER A 97 -7.02 4.26 -11.60
C SER A 97 -6.70 2.82 -11.99
N GLU A 98 -7.64 2.17 -12.67
CA GLU A 98 -7.39 0.87 -13.30
C GLU A 98 -6.26 0.98 -14.31
N LEU A 99 -5.45 -0.09 -14.40
CA LEU A 99 -4.41 -0.21 -15.39
C LEU A 99 -5.05 -0.54 -16.74
N ASP A 100 -5.00 0.41 -17.66
CA ASP A 100 -5.37 0.17 -19.06
C ASP A 100 -4.20 -0.55 -19.76
N ILE A 101 -4.14 -1.87 -19.57
CA ILE A 101 -3.07 -2.73 -20.07
C ILE A 101 -3.66 -3.87 -20.90
N GLU A 102 -3.15 -4.00 -22.11
CA GLU A 102 -3.43 -5.15 -22.98
C GLU A 102 -2.99 -6.47 -22.32
N GLU A 103 -3.68 -7.57 -22.63
CA GLU A 103 -3.43 -8.90 -22.06
C GLU A 103 -1.94 -9.32 -22.12
N SER A 104 -1.26 -9.03 -23.22
CA SER A 104 0.17 -9.34 -23.38
C SER A 104 1.06 -8.55 -22.40
N GLY A 105 0.67 -7.31 -22.07
CA GLY A 105 1.35 -6.51 -21.04
C GLY A 105 1.13 -7.07 -19.64
N LEU A 106 -0.05 -7.61 -19.37
CA LEU A 106 -0.44 -8.17 -18.07
C LEU A 106 0.41 -9.40 -17.71
N LEU A 107 0.68 -10.29 -18.67
CA LEU A 107 1.60 -11.43 -18.48
C LEU A 107 3.03 -10.97 -18.20
N ASN A 108 3.53 -9.99 -18.95
CA ASN A 108 4.86 -9.42 -18.71
C ASN A 108 4.98 -8.79 -17.31
N LEU A 109 3.90 -8.17 -16.81
CA LEU A 109 3.87 -7.61 -15.46
C LEU A 109 3.99 -8.70 -14.40
N LEU A 110 3.27 -9.82 -14.56
CA LEU A 110 3.32 -10.97 -13.65
C LEU A 110 4.69 -11.65 -13.70
N ASP A 111 5.25 -11.86 -14.89
CA ASP A 111 6.58 -12.46 -15.07
C ASP A 111 7.68 -11.61 -14.41
N ALA A 112 7.60 -10.28 -14.56
CA ALA A 112 8.52 -9.36 -13.91
C ALA A 112 8.42 -9.42 -12.38
N ALA A 113 7.19 -9.45 -11.84
CA ALA A 113 6.97 -9.58 -10.41
C ALA A 113 7.44 -10.94 -9.88
N GLN A 114 7.20 -12.02 -10.62
CA GLN A 114 7.71 -13.35 -10.28
C GLN A 114 9.25 -13.36 -10.26
N SER A 115 9.87 -12.71 -11.24
CA SER A 115 11.33 -12.64 -11.37
C SER A 115 11.99 -11.78 -10.29
N SER A 116 11.25 -10.87 -9.65
CA SER A 116 11.78 -10.03 -8.57
C SER A 116 12.11 -10.82 -7.30
N ASN A 117 11.52 -12.02 -7.13
CA ASN A 117 11.61 -12.84 -5.92
C ASN A 117 11.23 -12.09 -4.62
N ASP A 118 10.38 -11.07 -4.75
CA ASP A 118 9.83 -10.28 -3.65
C ASP A 118 8.34 -10.60 -3.50
N ALA A 119 7.98 -11.26 -2.40
CA ALA A 119 6.61 -11.68 -2.13
C ALA A 119 5.63 -10.50 -2.02
N ASP A 120 6.08 -9.36 -1.46
CA ASP A 120 5.24 -8.17 -1.34
C ASP A 120 4.98 -7.56 -2.73
N SER A 121 6.01 -7.51 -3.57
CA SER A 121 5.89 -7.09 -4.98
C SER A 121 4.93 -7.99 -5.77
N MET A 122 5.02 -9.31 -5.58
CA MET A 122 4.11 -10.29 -6.21
C MET A 122 2.66 -10.07 -5.78
N ILE A 123 2.38 -9.96 -4.48
CA ILE A 123 1.02 -9.77 -3.96
C ILE A 123 0.41 -8.46 -4.48
N ASN A 124 1.19 -7.38 -4.47
CA ASN A 124 0.73 -6.09 -4.96
C ASN A 124 0.49 -6.10 -6.48
N THR A 125 1.35 -6.77 -7.26
CA THR A 125 1.15 -6.93 -8.71
C THR A 125 -0.08 -7.77 -9.04
N VAL A 126 -0.28 -8.90 -8.35
CA VAL A 126 -1.48 -9.72 -8.53
C VAL A 126 -2.75 -8.93 -8.20
N GLY A 127 -2.73 -8.15 -7.11
CA GLY A 127 -3.85 -7.27 -6.77
C GLY A 127 -4.11 -6.22 -7.85
N ALA A 128 -3.05 -5.61 -8.40
CA ALA A 128 -3.16 -4.63 -9.49
C ALA A 128 -3.75 -5.24 -10.75
N VAL A 129 -3.28 -6.43 -11.13
CA VAL A 129 -3.76 -7.20 -12.28
C VAL A 129 -5.22 -7.62 -12.10
N ALA A 130 -5.60 -8.12 -10.93
CA ALA A 130 -6.98 -8.54 -10.64
C ALA A 130 -7.98 -7.38 -10.62
N SER A 131 -7.50 -6.14 -10.44
CA SER A 131 -8.31 -4.94 -10.53
C SER A 131 -8.45 -4.38 -11.95
N SER A 132 -7.81 -5.00 -12.95
CA SER A 132 -7.92 -4.62 -14.36
C SER A 132 -9.21 -5.18 -14.98
N PRO A 133 -9.93 -4.40 -15.81
CA PRO A 133 -11.11 -4.89 -16.52
C PRO A 133 -10.79 -6.03 -17.49
N SER A 134 -9.57 -6.08 -18.03
CA SER A 134 -9.11 -7.17 -18.91
C SER A 134 -8.95 -8.53 -18.22
N ALA A 135 -8.94 -8.59 -16.88
CA ALA A 135 -8.88 -9.84 -16.13
C ALA A 135 -10.26 -10.51 -15.94
N ALA A 136 -11.35 -9.84 -16.35
CA ALA A 136 -12.73 -10.28 -16.13
C ALA A 136 -13.40 -10.93 -17.36
N GLU A 137 -12.71 -11.01 -18.50
CA GLU A 137 -13.12 -11.73 -19.72
C GLU A 137 -12.58 -13.17 -19.74
#